data_AF-A0A0M0LRA7-F1
#
_entry.id   AF-A0A0M0LRA7-F1
#
_cell.length_a   1.000
_cell.length_b   1.000
_cell.length_c   1.000
_cell.angle_alpha   90.00
_cell.angle_beta   90.00
_cell.angle_gamma   90.00
#
_symmetry.space_group_name_H-M   'P 1'
#
loop_
_entity.id
_entity.type
_entity.pdbx_description
1 polymer ?
#
loop_
_entity_poly.entity_id
_entity_poly.type
_entity_poly.pdbx_seq_one_letter_code
_entity_poly.pdbx_strand_id
1 'polypeptide(L)'
;MTNRVIPQPPPAALSRADEERKTEAVKRVQKVQRGRTARMRMRGGAWGKAGDETVAPVLNADPDESLSPVTESWTAAKFLSNFNLPELLAARLIEPGCKNELGSLRSLAKSADLAKVLRERLNAAVDVLVEKLEPALRELASGAAATPKQLQAKFLQEGAGLLSYGDLNTFFGGLEAMVGAPLPRVREAMATEHTQQPDSRLEFTTKNYVVTTTSETEWKFVAEPSSRSPDAWPLEAKLVLAAKHPGGRVTSLRDVVQIVANERHKNRREPMPEGVLRFKVAATSLKLQQQGEPALTIEEAFAARLYTGPLFTKYNTVLRGLDGPVLWLRCELVRLCCSSEDAVAHNAAAEAAKAKRLKEEPTFDERNPTAEDEAALREYTRTAFESAMRRVNKYTTTLHALNSAIVKLSKLTVASTVYRGVHDFTLPDKFWTPNRYNVRGGIDGAFMSTTLDRETAINYAQSGKTAPIIFEIQQGMIDRGADISFLSQYPFEKEILFNPLTGLEVRGSRVEGPVLIVEVKLSVNLTSLTIEQVIGKRKKMLQDMVFGLEAEVRQALRTEGLATAYGTERVLGEFRKDVEEDELGHPSEWYNGDERLAEALQVMTDD
;
A
#
# COMPACT_ATOMS: atom_id res chain seq x y z
N MET A 1 34.45 -0.25 66.53
CA MET A 1 34.04 -1.54 65.94
C MET A 1 34.63 -1.60 64.54
N THR A 2 35.66 -2.41 64.36
CA THR A 2 36.52 -2.49 63.16
C THR A 2 35.98 -3.52 62.18
N ASN A 3 35.64 -3.10 60.96
CA ASN A 3 35.26 -3.98 59.85
C ASN A 3 36.48 -4.75 59.33
N ARG A 4 36.46 -6.07 59.45
CA ARG A 4 37.43 -6.98 58.79
C ARG A 4 36.97 -7.25 57.37
N VAL A 5 37.78 -6.84 56.40
CA VAL A 5 37.71 -7.29 55.00
C VAL A 5 38.39 -8.66 54.92
N ILE A 6 37.69 -9.67 54.40
CA ILE A 6 38.25 -10.99 54.10
C ILE A 6 38.87 -10.92 52.69
N PRO A 7 40.16 -11.26 52.49
CA PRO A 7 40.74 -11.30 51.15
C PRO A 7 40.28 -12.54 50.39
N GLN A 8 39.84 -12.34 49.14
CA GLN A 8 39.65 -13.42 48.16
C GLN A 8 41.00 -14.04 47.77
N PRO A 9 41.10 -15.37 47.58
CA PRO A 9 42.32 -15.99 47.11
C PRO A 9 42.54 -15.66 45.62
N PRO A 10 43.81 -15.56 45.15
CA PRO A 10 44.10 -15.30 43.75
C PRO A 10 43.61 -16.46 42.86
N PRO A 11 43.21 -16.19 41.60
CA PRO A 11 42.79 -17.23 40.68
C PRO A 11 43.93 -18.22 40.46
N ALA A 12 43.67 -19.50 40.67
CA ALA A 12 44.64 -20.56 40.47
C ALA A 12 45.14 -20.51 39.02
N ALA A 13 46.46 -20.34 38.85
CA ALA A 13 47.09 -20.46 37.54
C ALA A 13 46.81 -21.87 36.99
N LEU A 14 46.16 -21.92 35.83
CA LEU A 14 45.94 -23.16 35.09
C LEU A 14 47.29 -23.84 34.86
N SER A 15 47.37 -25.13 35.16
CA SER A 15 48.60 -25.88 34.95
C SER A 15 48.92 -25.92 33.46
N ARG A 16 50.20 -25.95 33.08
CA ARG A 16 50.64 -26.15 31.69
C ARG A 16 49.94 -27.36 31.02
N ALA A 17 49.59 -28.37 31.81
CA ALA A 17 48.87 -29.55 31.35
C ALA A 17 47.41 -29.26 30.97
N ASP A 18 46.76 -28.26 31.56
CA ASP A 18 45.39 -27.85 31.22
C ASP A 18 45.36 -26.97 29.96
N GLU A 19 46.39 -26.15 29.74
CA GLU A 19 46.59 -25.43 28.47
C GLU A 19 46.91 -26.38 27.31
N GLU A 20 47.76 -27.39 27.54
CA GLU A 20 48.05 -28.42 26.55
C GLU A 20 46.80 -29.25 26.23
N ARG A 21 45.99 -29.63 27.23
CA ARG A 21 44.69 -30.31 27.01
C ARG A 21 43.68 -29.45 26.24
N LYS A 22 43.62 -28.15 26.49
CA LYS A 22 42.81 -27.20 25.71
C LYS A 22 43.26 -27.12 24.26
N THR A 23 44.57 -27.02 24.03
CA THR A 23 45.15 -26.92 22.68
C THR A 23 44.93 -28.23 21.89
N GLU A 24 45.04 -29.37 22.57
CA GLU A 24 44.79 -30.71 22.01
C GLU A 24 43.29 -30.95 21.70
N ALA A 25 42.38 -30.44 22.54
CA ALA A 25 40.94 -30.53 22.33
C ALA A 25 40.48 -29.67 21.14
N VAL A 26 40.97 -28.44 21.00
CA VAL A 26 40.71 -27.56 19.86
C VAL A 26 41.22 -28.18 18.55
N LYS A 27 42.44 -28.74 18.56
CA LYS A 27 42.99 -29.47 17.40
C LYS A 27 42.19 -30.74 17.05
N ARG A 28 41.60 -31.42 18.04
CA ARG A 28 40.73 -32.59 17.81
C ARG A 28 39.39 -32.20 17.19
N VAL A 29 38.77 -31.11 17.64
CA VAL A 29 37.52 -30.57 17.06
C VAL A 29 37.75 -30.13 15.60
N GLN A 30 38.82 -29.39 15.34
CA GLN A 30 39.21 -29.00 13.96
C GLN A 30 39.52 -30.21 13.04
N LYS A 31 40.01 -31.31 13.61
CA LYS A 31 40.29 -32.57 12.87
C LYS A 31 39.02 -33.37 12.58
N VAL A 32 38.01 -33.32 13.47
CA VAL A 32 36.69 -33.94 13.26
C VAL A 32 35.88 -33.18 12.20
N GLN A 33 35.95 -31.84 12.17
CA GLN A 33 35.40 -31.00 11.10
C GLN A 33 36.02 -31.34 9.74
N ARG A 34 37.36 -31.30 9.61
CA ARG A 34 38.08 -31.62 8.35
C ARG A 34 37.82 -33.05 7.84
N GLY A 35 37.59 -34.01 8.74
CA GLY A 35 37.26 -35.39 8.39
C GLY A 35 35.84 -35.59 7.85
N ARG A 36 34.90 -34.69 8.19
CA ARG A 36 33.51 -34.72 7.71
C ARG A 36 33.33 -33.96 6.40
N THR A 37 33.99 -32.82 6.20
CA THR A 37 34.01 -32.10 4.90
C THR A 37 34.57 -32.97 3.78
N ALA A 38 35.61 -33.77 4.06
CA ALA A 38 36.16 -34.73 3.10
C ALA A 38 35.18 -35.89 2.74
N ARG A 39 34.34 -36.30 3.69
CA ARG A 39 33.33 -37.36 3.49
C ARG A 39 32.08 -36.84 2.76
N MET A 40 31.79 -35.53 2.87
CA MET A 40 30.73 -34.84 2.14
C MET A 40 31.16 -34.52 0.69
N ARG A 41 32.44 -34.17 0.46
CA ARG A 41 33.05 -34.03 -0.88
C ARG A 41 32.98 -35.31 -1.73
N MET A 42 33.06 -36.49 -1.10
CA MET A 42 32.94 -37.80 -1.77
C MET A 42 31.51 -38.21 -2.12
N ARG A 43 30.48 -37.52 -1.59
CA ARG A 43 29.05 -37.76 -1.92
C ARG A 43 28.46 -36.71 -2.86
N GLY A 44 29.17 -35.62 -3.16
CA GLY A 44 28.72 -34.54 -4.05
C GLY A 44 28.85 -34.82 -5.56
N GLY A 45 29.24 -36.02 -5.96
CA GLY A 45 29.46 -36.40 -7.35
C GLY A 45 28.29 -37.14 -8.00
N ALA A 46 27.04 -36.68 -7.83
CA ALA A 46 25.89 -37.08 -8.67
C ALA A 46 24.64 -36.26 -8.34
N TRP A 47 24.56 -35.02 -8.81
CA TRP A 47 23.27 -34.36 -9.01
C TRP A 47 22.86 -34.54 -10.47
N GLY A 48 22.42 -35.77 -10.77
CA GLY A 48 21.68 -36.13 -11.97
C GLY A 48 20.20 -36.18 -11.66
N LYS A 49 19.41 -35.48 -12.47
CA LYS A 49 17.94 -35.47 -12.57
C LYS A 49 17.19 -36.62 -11.88
N ALA A 50 16.42 -36.27 -10.85
CA ALA A 50 15.14 -36.87 -10.45
C ALA A 50 14.58 -35.93 -9.36
N GLY A 51 13.51 -35.17 -9.59
CA GLY A 51 12.16 -35.69 -9.49
C GLY A 51 11.79 -35.73 -8.01
N ASP A 52 11.29 -34.61 -7.46
CA ASP A 52 10.62 -34.66 -6.16
C ASP A 52 9.34 -33.83 -6.19
N GLU A 53 8.33 -34.53 -5.72
CA GLU A 53 6.94 -34.19 -5.60
C GLU A 53 6.80 -33.15 -4.49
N THR A 54 6.39 -31.93 -4.86
CA THR A 54 5.89 -30.99 -3.86
C THR A 54 4.46 -31.38 -3.54
N VAL A 55 4.26 -31.87 -2.32
CA VAL A 55 2.94 -32.04 -1.71
C VAL A 55 2.32 -30.65 -1.55
N ALA A 56 1.58 -30.22 -2.56
CA ALA A 56 0.60 -29.16 -2.45
C ALA A 56 -0.57 -29.66 -1.57
N PRO A 57 -1.18 -28.82 -0.71
CA PRO A 57 -2.48 -29.15 -0.15
C PRO A 57 -3.48 -29.14 -1.30
N VAL A 58 -3.79 -30.33 -1.82
CA VAL A 58 -4.84 -30.57 -2.79
C VAL A 58 -6.17 -30.27 -2.10
N LEU A 59 -6.68 -29.06 -2.27
CA LEU A 59 -8.11 -28.79 -2.12
C LEU A 59 -8.80 -29.41 -3.33
N ASN A 60 -9.13 -30.70 -3.21
CA ASN A 60 -10.10 -31.35 -4.08
C ASN A 60 -11.44 -30.62 -3.89
N ALA A 61 -11.81 -29.81 -4.88
CA ALA A 61 -13.18 -29.36 -5.07
C ALA A 61 -13.56 -29.79 -6.49
N ASP A 62 -14.20 -30.95 -6.60
CA ASP A 62 -14.97 -31.29 -7.79
C ASP A 62 -16.04 -30.21 -8.03
N PRO A 63 -16.26 -29.81 -9.29
CA PRO A 63 -17.33 -28.88 -9.64
C PRO A 63 -18.65 -29.64 -9.65
N ASP A 64 -19.41 -29.59 -8.56
CA ASP A 64 -20.84 -29.91 -8.62
C ASP A 64 -21.58 -28.71 -9.23
N GLU A 65 -21.74 -28.75 -10.55
CA GLU A 65 -22.67 -27.93 -11.33
C GLU A 65 -24.12 -28.26 -10.95
N SER A 66 -24.61 -27.76 -9.80
CA SER A 66 -26.06 -27.82 -9.53
C SER A 66 -26.60 -26.87 -8.46
N LEU A 67 -26.03 -25.68 -8.28
CA LEU A 67 -26.67 -24.64 -7.46
C LEU A 67 -26.86 -23.37 -8.28
N SER A 68 -28.08 -23.22 -8.78
CA SER A 68 -28.58 -22.01 -9.42
C SER A 68 -28.36 -20.79 -8.52
N PRO A 69 -27.98 -19.63 -9.08
CA PRO A 69 -27.82 -18.41 -8.31
C PRO A 69 -29.17 -18.02 -7.72
N VAL A 70 -29.26 -17.95 -6.38
CA VAL A 70 -30.39 -17.33 -5.70
C VAL A 70 -30.35 -15.85 -6.07
N THR A 71 -31.14 -15.50 -7.09
CA THR A 71 -31.38 -14.12 -7.47
C THR A 71 -32.10 -13.43 -6.31
N GLU A 72 -31.40 -12.53 -5.62
CA GLU A 72 -32.03 -11.74 -4.57
C GLU A 72 -33.12 -10.85 -5.18
N SER A 73 -34.37 -11.20 -4.91
CA SER A 73 -35.56 -10.43 -5.26
C SER A 73 -35.70 -9.18 -4.38
N TRP A 74 -36.26 -8.13 -4.95
CA TRP A 74 -36.61 -6.91 -4.23
C TRP A 74 -37.69 -7.22 -3.17
N THR A 75 -37.53 -6.71 -1.95
CA THR A 75 -38.53 -6.83 -0.89
C THR A 75 -38.78 -5.49 -0.22
N ALA A 76 -40.01 -5.28 0.28
CA ALA A 76 -40.36 -4.08 1.04
C ALA A 76 -39.47 -3.89 2.28
N ALA A 77 -39.04 -4.98 2.92
CA ALA A 77 -38.11 -4.93 4.05
C ALA A 77 -36.75 -4.33 3.68
N LYS A 78 -36.19 -4.72 2.52
CA LYS A 78 -34.92 -4.15 1.99
C LYS A 78 -35.07 -2.69 1.52
N PHE A 79 -36.27 -2.29 1.06
CA PHE A 79 -36.54 -0.88 0.76
C PHE A 79 -36.56 -0.03 2.04
N LEU A 80 -37.24 -0.53 3.08
CA LEU A 80 -37.39 0.17 4.36
C LEU A 80 -36.09 0.27 5.16
N SER A 81 -35.12 -0.63 4.95
CA SER A 81 -33.80 -0.54 5.61
C SER A 81 -33.00 0.71 5.22
N ASN A 82 -33.33 1.37 4.10
CA ASN A 82 -32.64 2.59 3.64
C ASN A 82 -32.98 3.84 4.48
N PHE A 83 -33.96 3.77 5.38
CA PHE A 83 -34.46 4.93 6.13
C PHE A 83 -33.94 5.01 7.56
N ASN A 84 -32.96 4.18 7.94
CA ASN A 84 -32.38 4.15 9.30
C ASN A 84 -33.48 4.08 10.38
N LEU A 85 -34.45 3.20 10.15
CA LEU A 85 -35.60 3.01 11.03
C LEU A 85 -35.19 2.65 12.47
N PRO A 86 -34.19 1.77 12.70
CA PRO A 86 -33.72 1.48 14.05
C PRO A 86 -33.25 2.72 14.80
N GLU A 87 -32.50 3.61 14.14
CA GLU A 87 -31.95 4.84 14.71
C GLU A 87 -33.05 5.87 14.99
N LEU A 88 -34.02 6.01 14.08
CA LEU A 88 -35.18 6.88 14.27
C LEU A 88 -36.03 6.44 15.47
N LEU A 89 -36.22 5.14 15.65
CA LEU A 89 -36.95 4.58 16.78
C LEU A 89 -36.13 4.74 18.08
N ALA A 90 -34.83 4.46 18.03
CA ALA A 90 -33.93 4.63 19.18
C ALA A 90 -33.91 6.07 19.71
N ALA A 91 -33.88 7.07 18.81
CA ALA A 91 -33.94 8.49 19.16
C ALA A 91 -35.25 8.92 19.84
N ARG A 92 -36.31 8.09 19.80
CA ARG A 92 -37.57 8.33 20.51
C ARG A 92 -37.67 7.54 21.80
N LEU A 93 -36.96 6.43 21.90
CA LEU A 93 -36.88 5.63 23.12
C LEU A 93 -35.93 6.25 24.16
N ILE A 94 -34.92 7.01 23.70
CA ILE A 94 -33.88 7.61 24.54
C ILE A 94 -33.88 9.14 24.38
N GLU A 95 -33.55 9.88 25.44
CA GLU A 95 -33.43 11.34 25.36
C GLU A 95 -32.20 11.76 24.52
N PRO A 96 -32.30 12.84 23.71
CA PRO A 96 -31.18 13.31 22.90
C PRO A 96 -29.94 13.60 23.75
N GLY A 97 -28.81 12.97 23.42
CA GLY A 97 -27.53 13.19 24.12
C GLY A 97 -27.34 12.35 25.39
N CYS A 98 -28.17 11.32 25.63
CA CYS A 98 -28.01 10.46 26.79
C CYS A 98 -26.70 9.65 26.74
N LYS A 99 -25.83 9.84 27.75
CA LYS A 99 -24.57 9.09 27.88
C LYS A 99 -24.73 7.65 28.39
N ASN A 100 -25.91 7.29 28.93
CA ASN A 100 -26.20 5.97 29.50
C ASN A 100 -27.55 5.46 28.99
N GLU A 101 -27.58 5.05 27.73
CA GLU A 101 -28.77 4.58 27.03
C GLU A 101 -29.44 3.39 27.74
N LEU A 102 -28.65 2.45 28.25
CA LEU A 102 -29.16 1.29 29.01
C LEU A 102 -29.87 1.72 30.30
N GLY A 103 -29.36 2.74 30.99
CA GLY A 103 -30.01 3.34 32.15
C GLY A 103 -31.35 4.00 31.79
N SER A 104 -31.41 4.74 30.69
CA SER A 104 -32.65 5.36 30.20
C SER A 104 -33.70 4.33 29.79
N LEU A 105 -33.31 3.27 29.08
CA LEU A 105 -34.23 2.19 28.72
C LEU A 105 -34.76 1.46 29.95
N ARG A 106 -33.91 1.20 30.95
CA ARG A 106 -34.32 0.63 32.24
C ARG A 106 -35.27 1.55 33.03
N SER A 107 -35.09 2.87 32.95
CA SER A 107 -35.99 3.84 33.57
C SER A 107 -37.33 3.90 32.84
N LEU A 108 -37.30 3.89 31.51
CA LEU A 108 -38.51 3.84 30.67
C LEU A 108 -39.34 2.60 31.03
N ALA A 109 -38.70 1.43 31.14
CA ALA A 109 -39.34 0.17 31.52
C ALA A 109 -40.00 0.18 32.91
N LYS A 110 -39.63 1.11 33.80
CA LYS A 110 -40.23 1.28 35.13
C LYS A 110 -41.43 2.24 35.15
N SER A 111 -41.82 2.80 34.00
CA SER A 111 -43.00 3.67 33.90
C SER A 111 -44.28 2.91 34.27
N ALA A 112 -45.11 3.52 35.14
CA ALA A 112 -46.36 2.94 35.60
C ALA A 112 -47.38 2.68 34.47
N ASP A 113 -47.26 3.43 33.36
CA ASP A 113 -48.08 3.27 32.15
C ASP A 113 -47.19 3.19 30.90
N LEU A 114 -46.29 2.20 30.92
CA LEU A 114 -45.29 1.98 29.87
C LEU A 114 -45.91 1.92 28.46
N ALA A 115 -47.05 1.23 28.32
CA ALA A 115 -47.71 1.08 27.02
C ALA A 115 -48.17 2.42 26.45
N LYS A 116 -48.73 3.31 27.28
CA LYS A 116 -49.12 4.65 26.88
C LYS A 116 -47.93 5.52 26.51
N VAL A 117 -46.88 5.51 27.35
CA VAL A 117 -45.66 6.31 27.10
C VAL A 117 -44.94 5.85 25.82
N LEU A 118 -44.85 4.54 25.56
CA LEU A 118 -44.29 4.02 24.32
C LEU A 118 -45.12 4.45 23.12
N ARG A 119 -46.45 4.38 23.21
CA ARG A 119 -47.34 4.80 22.12
C ARG A 119 -47.18 6.29 21.81
N GLU A 120 -47.11 7.16 22.82
CA GLU A 120 -46.89 8.60 22.61
C GLU A 120 -45.54 8.88 21.94
N ARG A 121 -44.45 8.27 22.44
CA ARG A 121 -43.10 8.47 21.90
C ARG A 121 -42.94 7.93 20.47
N LEU A 122 -43.52 6.76 20.19
CA LEU A 122 -43.44 6.11 18.88
C LEU A 122 -44.40 6.75 17.87
N ASN A 123 -45.57 7.22 18.29
CA ASN A 123 -46.48 7.96 17.40
C ASN A 123 -45.86 9.28 16.92
N ALA A 124 -45.10 9.98 17.77
CA ALA A 124 -44.32 11.14 17.33
C ALA A 124 -43.21 10.77 16.32
N ALA A 125 -42.80 9.49 16.25
CA ALA A 125 -41.90 8.98 15.22
C ALA A 125 -42.62 8.73 13.89
N VAL A 126 -43.94 8.46 13.94
CA VAL A 126 -44.75 8.16 12.76
C VAL A 126 -44.82 9.35 11.83
N ASP A 127 -44.97 10.58 12.34
CA ASP A 127 -45.01 11.77 11.48
C ASP A 127 -43.68 11.95 10.72
N VAL A 128 -42.55 11.79 11.40
CA VAL A 128 -41.20 11.84 10.78
C VAL A 128 -40.99 10.68 9.80
N LEU A 129 -41.56 9.51 10.10
CA LEU A 129 -41.53 8.36 9.21
C LEU A 129 -42.33 8.65 7.94
N VAL A 130 -43.53 9.24 8.07
CA VAL A 130 -44.40 9.61 6.94
C VAL A 130 -43.73 10.68 6.08
N GLU A 131 -43.14 11.72 6.68
CA GLU A 131 -42.37 12.75 5.96
C GLU A 131 -41.21 12.16 5.14
N LYS A 132 -40.61 11.06 5.59
CA LYS A 132 -39.53 10.37 4.87
C LYS A 132 -40.04 9.37 3.83
N LEU A 133 -41.10 8.63 4.15
CA LEU A 133 -41.63 7.56 3.29
C LEU A 133 -42.50 8.12 2.16
N GLU A 134 -43.28 9.17 2.40
CA GLU A 134 -44.17 9.74 1.40
C GLU A 134 -43.43 10.16 0.11
N PRO A 135 -42.37 10.99 0.16
CA PRO A 135 -41.63 11.35 -1.05
C PRO A 135 -40.98 10.12 -1.70
N ALA A 136 -40.41 9.21 -0.91
CA ALA A 136 -39.74 8.02 -1.45
C ALA A 136 -40.71 7.02 -2.12
N LEU A 137 -41.93 6.86 -1.61
CA LEU A 137 -42.97 6.03 -2.23
C LEU A 137 -43.56 6.70 -3.48
N ARG A 138 -43.69 8.03 -3.48
CA ARG A 138 -44.07 8.80 -4.69
C ARG A 138 -42.99 8.71 -5.77
N GLU A 139 -41.72 8.74 -5.37
CA GLU A 139 -40.58 8.56 -6.27
C GLU A 139 -40.57 7.14 -6.87
N LEU A 140 -40.80 6.11 -6.04
CA LEU A 140 -40.95 4.72 -6.46
C LEU A 140 -42.13 4.53 -7.44
N ALA A 141 -43.25 5.23 -7.20
CA ALA A 141 -44.44 5.18 -8.07
C ALA A 141 -44.27 5.93 -9.40
N SER A 142 -43.43 6.97 -9.43
CA SER A 142 -43.18 7.79 -10.63
C SER A 142 -42.31 7.09 -11.68
N GLY A 143 -41.65 5.98 -11.34
CA GLY A 143 -40.64 5.34 -12.18
C GLY A 143 -39.41 6.22 -12.46
N ALA A 144 -39.33 7.43 -11.90
CA ALA A 144 -38.23 8.38 -12.06
C ALA A 144 -37.09 8.16 -11.06
N ALA A 145 -37.36 7.49 -9.93
CA ALA A 145 -36.30 6.82 -9.18
C ALA A 145 -35.89 5.58 -9.96
N ALA A 146 -34.76 5.64 -10.65
CA ALA A 146 -34.03 4.43 -10.93
C ALA A 146 -33.84 3.72 -9.57
N THR A 147 -34.44 2.54 -9.40
CA THR A 147 -34.26 1.69 -8.22
C THR A 147 -32.76 1.61 -7.87
N PRO A 148 -32.35 1.34 -6.62
CA PRO A 148 -30.93 1.14 -6.31
C PRO A 148 -30.24 0.17 -7.27
N LYS A 149 -30.96 -0.85 -7.79
CA LYS A 149 -30.51 -1.71 -8.90
C LYS A 149 -30.37 -1.00 -10.24
N GLN A 150 -31.29 -0.12 -10.65
CA GLN A 150 -31.19 0.67 -11.90
C GLN A 150 -30.16 1.81 -11.80
N LEU A 151 -30.03 2.47 -10.64
CA LEU A 151 -28.96 3.42 -10.39
C LEU A 151 -27.62 2.68 -10.37
N GLN A 152 -27.50 1.58 -9.63
CA GLN A 152 -26.32 0.72 -9.64
C GLN A 152 -25.99 0.19 -11.04
N ALA A 153 -26.98 -0.20 -11.85
CA ALA A 153 -26.79 -0.57 -13.25
C ALA A 153 -26.30 0.60 -14.11
N LYS A 154 -26.76 1.83 -13.86
CA LYS A 154 -26.26 3.04 -14.51
C LYS A 154 -24.83 3.38 -14.07
N PHE A 155 -24.52 3.24 -12.78
CA PHE A 155 -23.15 3.36 -12.22
C PHE A 155 -22.20 2.26 -12.75
N LEU A 156 -22.73 1.11 -13.15
CA LEU A 156 -22.02 0.00 -13.80
C LEU A 156 -21.75 0.24 -15.29
N GLN A 157 -22.48 1.15 -15.95
CA GLN A 157 -22.44 1.34 -17.41
C GLN A 157 -21.75 2.64 -17.84
N GLU A 158 -21.69 3.67 -16.98
CA GLU A 158 -21.11 4.97 -17.31
C GLU A 158 -19.68 5.12 -16.75
N GLY A 159 -18.67 4.89 -17.59
CA GLY A 159 -17.25 5.14 -17.26
C GLY A 159 -16.28 4.25 -18.01
N ALA A 160 -14.98 4.58 -17.93
CA ALA A 160 -13.95 3.67 -18.41
C ALA A 160 -13.81 2.49 -17.42
N GLY A 161 -13.75 1.26 -17.94
CA GLY A 161 -13.47 0.06 -17.13
C GLY A 161 -12.00 0.07 -16.68
N LEU A 162 -11.70 0.75 -15.57
CA LEU A 162 -10.35 1.29 -15.37
C LEU A 162 -9.61 0.79 -14.14
N LEU A 163 -10.30 0.20 -13.16
CA LEU A 163 -9.66 -0.32 -11.95
C LEU A 163 -9.58 -1.84 -12.05
N SER A 164 -8.44 -2.34 -12.55
CA SER A 164 -8.07 -3.72 -12.27
C SER A 164 -7.62 -3.80 -10.82
N TYR A 165 -8.25 -4.70 -10.08
CA TYR A 165 -7.87 -5.00 -8.72
C TYR A 165 -7.20 -6.37 -8.68
N GLY A 166 -6.09 -6.49 -7.95
CA GLY A 166 -5.36 -7.74 -7.81
C GLY A 166 -6.12 -8.80 -7.00
N ASP A 167 -5.49 -9.96 -6.87
CA ASP A 167 -5.91 -11.10 -6.05
C ASP A 167 -5.08 -11.19 -4.74
N LEU A 168 -5.32 -12.24 -3.95
CA LEU A 168 -4.59 -12.46 -2.69
C LEU A 168 -3.09 -12.75 -2.92
N ASN A 169 -2.70 -13.34 -4.04
CA ASN A 169 -1.27 -13.59 -4.33
C ASN A 169 -0.54 -12.26 -4.54
N THR A 170 -1.19 -11.33 -5.24
CA THR A 170 -0.69 -9.97 -5.46
C THR A 170 -0.58 -9.22 -4.13
N PHE A 171 -1.54 -9.42 -3.22
CA PHE A 171 -1.51 -8.87 -1.86
C PHE A 171 -0.29 -9.37 -1.05
N PHE A 172 -0.10 -10.70 -0.94
CA PHE A 172 0.96 -11.29 -0.11
C PHE A 172 2.37 -11.16 -0.71
N GLY A 173 2.50 -11.06 -2.03
CA GLY A 173 3.79 -10.83 -2.69
C GLY A 173 4.44 -9.50 -2.29
N GLY A 174 3.64 -8.51 -1.89
CA GLY A 174 4.12 -7.22 -1.41
C GLY A 174 4.77 -6.37 -2.51
N LEU A 175 5.26 -5.19 -2.11
CA LEU A 175 5.82 -4.21 -3.04
C LEU A 175 7.07 -4.72 -3.77
N GLU A 176 7.91 -5.52 -3.09
CA GLU A 176 9.15 -6.06 -3.67
C GLU A 176 8.87 -7.01 -4.85
N ALA A 177 7.84 -7.85 -4.77
CA ALA A 177 7.45 -8.71 -5.90
C ALA A 177 7.00 -7.89 -7.12
N MET A 178 6.46 -6.69 -6.90
CA MET A 178 5.95 -5.83 -7.97
C MET A 178 7.04 -5.00 -8.63
N VAL A 179 7.88 -4.31 -7.83
CA VAL A 179 8.86 -3.33 -8.35
C VAL A 179 10.32 -3.74 -8.16
N GLY A 180 10.59 -4.88 -7.52
CA GLY A 180 11.93 -5.35 -7.17
C GLY A 180 12.41 -4.80 -5.82
N ALA A 181 13.63 -5.17 -5.44
CA ALA A 181 14.28 -4.70 -4.22
C ALA A 181 14.80 -3.25 -4.38
N PRO A 182 14.75 -2.42 -3.33
CA PRO A 182 15.32 -1.08 -3.34
C PRO A 182 16.85 -1.14 -3.36
N LEU A 183 17.47 -0.09 -3.91
CA LEU A 183 18.92 0.05 -3.83
C LEU A 183 19.34 0.57 -2.44
N PRO A 184 20.44 0.02 -1.86
CA PRO A 184 20.84 0.34 -0.50
C PRO A 184 21.24 1.81 -0.26
N ARG A 185 21.84 2.47 -1.25
CA ARG A 185 22.13 3.92 -1.19
C ARG A 185 20.88 4.72 -1.54
N VAL A 186 19.90 4.70 -0.64
CA VAL A 186 18.52 5.16 -0.86
C VAL A 186 18.46 6.54 -1.51
N ARG A 187 19.12 7.55 -0.93
CA ARG A 187 19.08 8.93 -1.45
C ARG A 187 19.58 9.06 -2.89
N GLU A 188 20.69 8.40 -3.21
CA GLU A 188 21.31 8.49 -4.53
C GLU A 188 20.54 7.70 -5.58
N ALA A 189 19.99 6.55 -5.19
CA ALA A 189 19.09 5.77 -6.02
C ALA A 189 17.84 6.57 -6.35
N MET A 190 17.19 7.18 -5.35
CA MET A 190 16.04 8.08 -5.57
C MET A 190 16.41 9.25 -6.48
N ALA A 191 17.57 9.90 -6.28
CA ALA A 191 18.03 10.96 -7.16
C ALA A 191 18.21 10.47 -8.62
N THR A 192 18.80 9.30 -8.80
CA THR A 192 19.03 8.67 -10.11
C THR A 192 17.71 8.34 -10.80
N GLU A 193 16.76 7.76 -10.09
CA GLU A 193 15.39 7.46 -10.57
C GLU A 193 14.69 8.70 -11.14
N HIS A 194 14.98 9.90 -10.61
CA HIS A 194 14.28 11.12 -11.03
C HIS A 194 15.06 12.02 -11.99
N THR A 195 16.38 11.90 -12.04
CA THR A 195 17.24 12.88 -12.75
C THR A 195 18.05 12.28 -13.91
N GLN A 196 18.18 10.95 -13.96
CA GLN A 196 19.07 10.26 -14.90
C GLN A 196 18.37 9.20 -15.76
N GLN A 197 17.12 8.86 -15.48
CA GLN A 197 16.34 7.90 -16.27
C GLN A 197 15.84 8.52 -17.57
N PRO A 198 15.52 7.71 -18.61
CA PRO A 198 15.04 8.20 -19.90
C PRO A 198 13.81 9.12 -19.82
N ASP A 199 12.95 8.91 -18.83
CA ASP A 199 11.74 9.69 -18.61
C ASP A 199 11.94 10.93 -17.72
N SER A 200 13.15 11.12 -17.16
CA SER A 200 13.43 12.14 -16.12
C SER A 200 13.18 13.58 -16.58
N ARG A 201 13.40 13.84 -17.88
CA ARG A 201 13.25 15.16 -18.52
C ARG A 201 12.03 15.26 -19.42
N LEU A 202 11.25 14.18 -19.52
CA LEU A 202 10.01 14.20 -20.29
C LEU A 202 8.92 14.91 -19.49
N GLU A 203 8.27 15.86 -20.15
CA GLU A 203 7.16 16.60 -19.54
C GLU A 203 5.93 15.71 -19.37
N PHE A 204 5.27 15.87 -18.23
CA PHE A 204 3.96 15.30 -17.98
C PHE A 204 3.08 16.31 -17.26
N THR A 205 1.76 16.16 -17.40
CA THR A 205 0.78 17.07 -16.79
C THR A 205 -0.14 16.31 -15.86
N THR A 206 -0.29 16.79 -14.62
CA THR A 206 -1.21 16.21 -13.65
C THR A 206 -2.66 16.55 -13.98
N LYS A 207 -3.59 15.61 -13.76
CA LYS A 207 -5.02 15.91 -13.95
C LYS A 207 -5.58 16.77 -12.81
N ASN A 208 -5.14 16.55 -11.58
CA ASN A 208 -5.75 17.16 -10.38
C ASN A 208 -5.44 18.65 -10.24
N TYR A 209 -4.22 19.05 -10.58
CA TYR A 209 -3.75 20.44 -10.46
C TYR A 209 -3.37 21.11 -11.78
N VAL A 210 -3.33 20.33 -12.88
CA VAL A 210 -2.91 20.79 -14.21
C VAL A 210 -1.52 21.43 -14.12
N VAL A 211 -0.61 20.73 -13.47
CA VAL A 211 0.80 21.10 -13.35
C VAL A 211 1.57 20.36 -14.42
N THR A 212 2.21 21.09 -15.33
CA THR A 212 3.17 20.54 -16.29
C THR A 212 4.58 20.62 -15.69
N THR A 213 5.25 19.48 -15.58
CA THR A 213 6.56 19.36 -14.92
C THR A 213 7.33 18.14 -15.44
N THR A 214 8.52 17.91 -14.90
CA THR A 214 9.37 16.74 -15.15
C THR A 214 9.77 16.06 -13.84
N SER A 215 10.15 14.78 -13.87
CA SER A 215 10.62 14.09 -12.66
C SER A 215 11.84 14.78 -12.06
N GLU A 216 12.75 15.28 -12.91
CA GLU A 216 13.95 16.02 -12.47
C GLU A 216 13.57 17.31 -11.74
N THR A 217 12.56 18.03 -12.25
CA THR A 217 12.10 19.29 -11.64
C THR A 217 11.46 19.03 -10.28
N GLU A 218 10.62 18.00 -10.16
CA GLU A 218 9.98 17.66 -8.88
C GLU A 218 10.97 17.11 -7.85
N TRP A 219 12.00 16.36 -8.28
CA TRP A 219 13.11 15.99 -7.40
C TRP A 219 13.81 17.21 -6.84
N LYS A 220 14.20 18.15 -7.70
CA LYS A 220 14.83 19.41 -7.29
C LYS A 220 13.92 20.24 -6.38
N PHE A 221 12.60 20.24 -6.62
CA PHE A 221 11.64 20.94 -5.77
C PHE A 221 11.65 20.42 -4.32
N VAL A 222 11.84 19.11 -4.13
CA VAL A 222 11.82 18.48 -2.80
C VAL A 222 13.21 18.43 -2.17
N ALA A 223 14.23 18.01 -2.91
CA ALA A 223 15.57 17.72 -2.40
C ALA A 223 16.52 18.92 -2.47
N GLU A 224 16.28 19.87 -3.38
CA GLU A 224 17.14 21.02 -3.64
C GLU A 224 16.31 22.32 -3.72
N PRO A 225 15.56 22.69 -2.67
CA PRO A 225 14.55 23.76 -2.71
C PRO A 225 15.13 25.14 -3.09
N SER A 226 16.43 25.35 -2.90
CA SER A 226 17.15 26.59 -3.25
C SER A 226 17.84 26.56 -4.62
N SER A 227 17.69 25.48 -5.39
CA SER A 227 18.40 25.30 -6.68
C SER A 227 17.88 26.20 -7.81
N ARG A 228 16.71 26.83 -7.63
CA ARG A 228 16.03 27.62 -8.66
C ARG A 228 15.39 28.87 -8.05
N SER A 229 15.18 29.88 -8.88
CA SER A 229 14.39 31.05 -8.49
C SER A 229 12.93 30.68 -8.29
N PRO A 230 12.18 31.40 -7.42
CA PRO A 230 10.76 31.14 -7.18
C PRO A 230 9.90 31.09 -8.46
N ASP A 231 10.21 31.92 -9.46
CA ASP A 231 9.48 31.99 -10.73
C ASP A 231 9.74 30.80 -11.67
N ALA A 232 10.75 29.97 -11.38
CA ALA A 232 11.14 28.82 -12.20
C ALA A 232 10.47 27.50 -11.77
N TRP A 233 9.71 27.49 -10.66
CA TRP A 233 8.93 26.32 -10.24
C TRP A 233 7.67 26.15 -11.07
N PRO A 234 7.16 24.92 -11.29
CA PRO A 234 5.93 24.70 -12.05
C PRO A 234 4.72 25.46 -11.48
N LEU A 235 3.73 25.73 -12.33
CA LEU A 235 2.53 26.51 -11.99
C LEU A 235 1.30 25.60 -11.87
N GLU A 236 0.53 25.79 -10.81
CA GLU A 236 -0.72 25.07 -10.54
C GLU A 236 -1.90 25.75 -11.24
N ALA A 237 -2.05 25.46 -12.52
CA ALA A 237 -3.04 26.10 -13.38
C ALA A 237 -4.47 26.04 -12.82
N LYS A 238 -4.89 24.93 -12.20
CA LYS A 238 -6.23 24.82 -11.59
C LYS A 238 -6.42 25.71 -10.37
N LEU A 239 -5.40 25.88 -9.52
CA LEU A 239 -5.51 26.75 -8.34
C LEU A 239 -5.60 28.22 -8.76
N VAL A 240 -4.85 28.61 -9.80
CA VAL A 240 -4.96 29.95 -10.41
C VAL A 240 -6.39 30.22 -10.91
N LEU A 241 -6.99 29.25 -11.58
CA LEU A 241 -8.35 29.36 -12.10
C LEU A 241 -9.41 29.41 -10.99
N ALA A 242 -9.29 28.54 -9.98
CA ALA A 242 -10.22 28.49 -8.85
C ALA A 242 -10.23 29.80 -8.04
N ALA A 243 -9.08 30.45 -7.87
CA ALA A 243 -8.97 31.73 -7.17
C ALA A 243 -9.65 32.90 -7.90
N LYS A 244 -9.78 32.84 -9.24
CA LYS A 244 -10.37 33.92 -10.04
C LYS A 244 -11.83 33.70 -10.45
N HIS A 245 -12.26 32.44 -10.60
CA HIS A 245 -13.62 32.07 -10.97
C HIS A 245 -14.21 31.06 -9.98
N PRO A 246 -14.53 31.48 -8.74
CA PRO A 246 -15.19 30.60 -7.79
C PRO A 246 -16.53 30.12 -8.38
N GLY A 247 -16.63 28.82 -8.72
CA GLY A 247 -17.82 28.18 -9.29
C GLY A 247 -17.89 28.06 -10.81
N GLY A 248 -16.89 28.51 -11.57
CA GLY A 248 -16.88 28.39 -13.04
C GLY A 248 -16.35 27.04 -13.55
N ARG A 249 -17.08 26.34 -14.43
CA ARG A 249 -16.55 25.17 -15.15
C ARG A 249 -15.56 25.62 -16.22
N VAL A 250 -14.28 25.33 -16.02
CA VAL A 250 -13.28 25.47 -17.09
C VAL A 250 -13.32 24.21 -17.95
N THR A 251 -13.71 24.35 -19.21
CA THR A 251 -14.13 23.23 -20.06
C THR A 251 -13.04 22.62 -20.93
N SER A 252 -11.87 23.25 -21.10
CA SER A 252 -10.77 22.68 -21.90
C SER A 252 -9.37 22.99 -21.37
N LEU A 253 -8.43 22.03 -21.53
CA LEU A 253 -7.00 22.21 -21.23
C LEU A 253 -6.37 23.38 -22.01
N ARG A 254 -6.89 23.70 -23.19
CA ARG A 254 -6.38 24.80 -24.03
C ARG A 254 -6.73 26.18 -23.43
N ASP A 255 -7.94 26.33 -22.89
CA ASP A 255 -8.38 27.56 -22.23
C ASP A 255 -7.62 27.79 -20.92
N VAL A 256 -7.35 26.70 -20.19
CA VAL A 256 -6.50 26.71 -18.99
C VAL A 256 -5.11 27.27 -19.32
N VAL A 257 -4.46 26.76 -20.36
CA VAL A 257 -3.11 27.20 -20.79
C VAL A 257 -3.08 28.70 -21.14
N GLN A 258 -4.12 29.21 -21.80
CA GLN A 258 -4.19 30.62 -22.20
C GLN A 258 -4.38 31.57 -21.01
N ILE A 259 -5.23 31.21 -20.03
CA ILE A 259 -5.46 32.00 -18.82
C ILE A 259 -4.20 32.03 -17.93
N VAL A 260 -3.52 30.89 -17.83
CA VAL A 260 -2.31 30.67 -17.02
C VAL A 260 -1.10 31.40 -17.59
N ALA A 261 -1.01 31.52 -18.93
CA ALA A 261 0.07 32.23 -19.61
C ALA A 261 0.16 33.73 -19.24
N ASN A 262 -0.95 34.35 -18.86
CA ASN A 262 -1.03 35.77 -18.48
C ASN A 262 -0.68 36.04 -17.00
N GLU A 263 -0.52 35.01 -16.17
CA GLU A 263 -0.44 35.12 -14.71
C GLU A 263 0.87 34.56 -14.11
N ARG A 264 1.96 34.59 -14.89
CA ARG A 264 3.27 33.95 -14.60
C ARG A 264 3.92 34.27 -13.24
N HIS A 265 3.36 35.20 -12.45
CA HIS A 265 3.93 35.70 -11.19
C HIS A 265 3.06 35.47 -9.93
N LYS A 266 1.89 34.82 -10.02
CA LYS A 266 0.99 34.64 -8.87
C LYS A 266 0.52 33.18 -8.75
N ASN A 267 0.72 32.59 -7.57
CA ASN A 267 0.28 31.24 -7.15
C ASN A 267 1.12 30.04 -7.66
N ARG A 268 2.44 30.06 -7.42
CA ARG A 268 3.29 28.86 -7.54
C ARG A 268 3.45 28.19 -6.18
N ARG A 269 3.55 26.85 -6.14
CA ARG A 269 4.01 26.14 -4.93
C ARG A 269 5.36 26.68 -4.47
N GLU A 270 5.48 26.94 -3.18
CA GLU A 270 6.77 27.27 -2.56
C GLU A 270 7.45 25.99 -2.07
N PRO A 271 8.72 25.75 -2.45
CA PRO A 271 9.44 24.59 -1.95
C PRO A 271 9.73 24.75 -0.45
N MET A 272 9.61 23.66 0.30
CA MET A 272 9.92 23.67 1.73
C MET A 272 11.43 23.72 1.94
N PRO A 273 11.96 24.65 2.74
CA PRO A 273 13.37 24.67 3.06
C PRO A 273 13.81 23.37 3.75
N GLU A 274 14.99 22.87 3.41
CA GLU A 274 15.49 21.58 3.92
C GLU A 274 15.58 21.57 5.46
N GLY A 275 16.00 22.68 6.08
CA GLY A 275 16.06 22.80 7.54
C GLY A 275 14.68 22.65 8.21
N VAL A 276 13.63 23.21 7.60
CA VAL A 276 12.25 23.09 8.08
C VAL A 276 11.79 21.64 7.96
N LEU A 277 12.08 20.99 6.84
CA LEU A 277 11.75 19.59 6.64
C LEU A 277 12.45 18.69 7.67
N ARG A 278 13.76 18.85 7.87
CA ARG A 278 14.54 18.11 8.88
C ARG A 278 13.98 18.30 10.28
N PHE A 279 13.59 19.51 10.63
CA PHE A 279 12.92 19.78 11.91
C PHE A 279 11.59 19.02 12.03
N LYS A 280 10.73 19.08 11.02
CA LYS A 280 9.45 18.34 11.02
C LYS A 280 9.67 16.83 11.13
N VAL A 281 10.65 16.29 10.40
CA VAL A 281 11.03 14.86 10.47
C VAL A 281 11.50 14.51 11.87
N ALA A 282 12.43 15.27 12.47
CA ALA A 282 12.92 15.02 13.81
C ALA A 282 11.82 15.08 14.88
N ALA A 283 10.92 16.06 14.79
CA ALA A 283 9.79 16.21 15.71
C ALA A 283 8.81 15.02 15.62
N THR A 284 8.56 14.53 14.40
CA THR A 284 7.70 13.35 14.19
C THR A 284 8.41 12.06 14.62
N SER A 285 9.71 11.93 14.36
CA SER A 285 10.53 10.79 14.79
C SER A 285 10.54 10.63 16.31
N LEU A 286 10.57 11.73 17.08
CA LEU A 286 10.45 11.66 18.54
C LEU A 286 9.11 11.03 18.97
N LYS A 287 8.01 11.36 18.29
CA LYS A 287 6.68 10.77 18.57
C LYS A 287 6.64 9.27 18.24
N LEU A 288 7.27 8.86 17.14
CA LEU A 288 7.39 7.44 16.76
C LEU A 288 8.18 6.66 17.82
N GLN A 289 9.34 7.19 18.21
CA GLN A 289 10.20 6.56 19.22
C GLN A 289 9.53 6.44 20.58
N GLN A 290 8.70 7.42 20.99
CA GLN A 290 7.89 7.34 22.20
C GLN A 290 6.88 6.19 22.18
N GLN A 291 6.49 5.70 21.00
CA GLN A 291 5.64 4.53 20.81
C GLN A 291 6.44 3.24 20.54
N GLY A 292 7.77 3.29 20.63
CA GLY A 292 8.65 2.15 20.32
C GLY A 292 8.81 1.88 18.82
N GLU A 293 8.38 2.80 17.96
CA GLU A 293 8.46 2.67 16.51
C GLU A 293 9.76 3.29 15.97
N PRO A 294 10.30 2.80 14.83
CA PRO A 294 11.50 3.36 14.21
C PRO A 294 11.33 4.83 13.84
N ALA A 295 12.42 5.60 13.91
CA ALA A 295 12.44 6.99 13.47
C ALA A 295 12.18 7.10 11.95
N LEU A 296 11.56 8.20 11.54
CA LEU A 296 11.41 8.59 10.15
C LEU A 296 12.75 9.15 9.63
N THR A 297 13.17 8.70 8.45
CA THR A 297 14.35 9.21 7.75
C THR A 297 13.98 10.39 6.85
N ILE A 298 14.99 11.15 6.42
CA ILE A 298 14.77 12.27 5.51
C ILE A 298 14.43 11.79 4.09
N GLU A 299 14.93 10.61 3.68
CA GLU A 299 14.62 9.94 2.41
C GLU A 299 13.14 9.51 2.34
N GLU A 300 12.61 8.95 3.43
CA GLU A 300 11.17 8.64 3.56
C GLU A 300 10.31 9.89 3.44
N ALA A 301 10.75 10.99 4.07
CA ALA A 301 10.07 12.27 3.97
C ALA A 301 10.14 12.86 2.56
N PHE A 302 11.27 12.70 1.84
CA PHE A 302 11.38 13.07 0.43
C PHE A 302 10.38 12.28 -0.43
N ALA A 303 10.28 10.96 -0.25
CA ALA A 303 9.37 10.12 -1.02
C ALA A 303 7.90 10.52 -0.81
N ALA A 304 7.49 10.75 0.45
CA ALA A 304 6.16 11.25 0.79
C ALA A 304 5.88 12.65 0.19
N ARG A 305 6.86 13.55 0.25
CA ARG A 305 6.75 14.87 -0.39
C ARG A 305 6.59 14.76 -1.90
N LEU A 306 7.40 13.96 -2.57
CA LEU A 306 7.30 13.74 -4.02
C LEU A 306 5.93 13.19 -4.41
N TYR A 307 5.42 12.21 -3.65
CA TYR A 307 4.10 11.64 -3.86
C TYR A 307 3.00 12.68 -3.76
N THR A 308 2.97 13.50 -2.71
CA THR A 308 1.93 14.54 -2.55
C THR A 308 1.98 15.62 -3.61
N GLY A 309 3.11 15.74 -4.32
CA GLY A 309 3.26 16.60 -5.50
C GLY A 309 2.81 15.90 -6.78
N PRO A 310 3.25 16.36 -7.96
CA PRO A 310 2.89 15.77 -9.25
C PRO A 310 3.25 14.30 -9.45
N LEU A 311 4.25 13.76 -8.73
CA LEU A 311 4.79 12.43 -9.02
C LEU A 311 3.90 11.26 -8.60
N PHE A 312 2.83 11.46 -7.82
CA PHE A 312 1.81 10.42 -7.63
C PHE A 312 1.31 9.85 -8.97
N THR A 313 1.29 10.69 -10.03
CA THR A 313 0.86 10.28 -11.36
C THR A 313 1.75 9.18 -11.90
N LYS A 314 3.07 9.32 -11.83
CA LYS A 314 4.01 8.28 -12.30
C LYS A 314 4.01 7.09 -11.36
N TYR A 315 4.10 7.31 -10.06
CA TYR A 315 4.16 6.24 -9.05
C TYR A 315 2.95 5.31 -9.10
N ASN A 316 1.73 5.86 -9.11
CA ASN A 316 0.52 5.05 -9.19
C ASN A 316 0.33 4.41 -10.57
N THR A 317 0.87 5.02 -11.63
CA THR A 317 0.86 4.41 -12.98
C THR A 317 1.79 3.20 -13.06
N VAL A 318 2.99 3.27 -12.47
CA VAL A 318 3.89 2.11 -12.36
C VAL A 318 3.17 0.94 -11.68
N LEU A 319 2.60 1.19 -10.51
CA LEU A 319 1.96 0.15 -9.70
C LEU A 319 0.73 -0.47 -10.36
N ARG A 320 -0.01 0.31 -11.17
CA ARG A 320 -1.19 -0.18 -11.91
C ARG A 320 -0.86 -0.75 -13.29
N GLY A 321 0.28 -0.36 -13.87
CA GLY A 321 0.62 -0.66 -15.26
C GLY A 321 1.53 -1.88 -15.45
N LEU A 322 2.43 -2.18 -14.50
CA LEU A 322 3.46 -3.21 -14.67
C LEU A 322 2.87 -4.59 -14.99
N ASP A 323 1.86 -5.00 -14.22
CA ASP A 323 1.09 -6.22 -14.47
C ASP A 323 -0.40 -5.92 -14.70
N GLY A 324 -0.71 -4.67 -15.09
CA GLY A 324 -2.07 -4.24 -15.37
C GLY A 324 -2.65 -5.02 -16.55
N PRO A 325 -3.86 -5.59 -16.45
CA PRO A 325 -4.49 -6.27 -17.58
C PRO A 325 -5.06 -5.29 -18.61
N VAL A 326 -5.25 -4.01 -18.23
CA VAL A 326 -5.88 -2.99 -19.07
C VAL A 326 -4.84 -2.34 -19.99
N LEU A 327 -5.08 -2.36 -21.30
CA LEU A 327 -4.17 -1.78 -22.29
C LEU A 327 -3.89 -0.30 -22.03
N TRP A 328 -4.90 0.48 -21.65
CA TRP A 328 -4.73 1.91 -21.36
C TRP A 328 -3.71 2.16 -20.23
N LEU A 329 -3.76 1.37 -19.14
CA LEU A 329 -2.80 1.49 -18.03
C LEU A 329 -1.36 1.19 -18.49
N ARG A 330 -1.20 0.18 -19.36
CA ARG A 330 0.09 -0.16 -19.98
C ARG A 330 0.60 0.96 -20.87
N CYS A 331 -0.26 1.55 -21.69
CA CYS A 331 0.10 2.69 -22.51
C CYS A 331 0.51 3.90 -21.66
N GLU A 332 -0.22 4.22 -20.60
CA GLU A 332 0.15 5.31 -19.69
C GLU A 332 1.48 5.05 -18.99
N LEU A 333 1.75 3.81 -18.56
CA LEU A 333 3.03 3.43 -17.98
C LEU A 333 4.18 3.69 -18.95
N VAL A 334 4.09 3.18 -20.17
CA VAL A 334 5.15 3.39 -21.16
C VAL A 334 5.29 4.87 -21.49
N ARG A 335 4.17 5.58 -21.67
CA ARG A 335 4.17 7.02 -21.99
C ARG A 335 4.83 7.87 -20.90
N LEU A 336 4.62 7.53 -19.64
CA LEU A 336 5.09 8.34 -18.50
C LEU A 336 6.46 7.93 -17.97
N CYS A 337 6.85 6.66 -18.12
CA CYS A 337 7.99 6.07 -17.42
C CYS A 337 9.01 5.38 -18.34
N CYS A 338 8.85 5.45 -19.66
CA CYS A 338 9.86 5.03 -20.64
C CYS A 338 10.35 6.23 -21.48
N SER A 339 11.26 5.97 -22.42
CA SER A 339 11.72 7.00 -23.37
C SER A 339 10.61 7.39 -24.36
N SER A 340 10.79 8.53 -25.04
CA SER A 340 9.88 8.97 -26.10
C SER A 340 9.76 7.95 -27.24
N GLU A 341 10.85 7.26 -27.57
CA GLU A 341 10.89 6.25 -28.63
C GLU A 341 10.08 5.01 -28.25
N ASP A 342 10.26 4.51 -27.02
CA ASP A 342 9.50 3.38 -26.49
C ASP A 342 7.99 3.73 -26.40
N ALA A 343 7.64 4.96 -26.01
CA ALA A 343 6.26 5.44 -25.99
C ALA A 343 5.61 5.49 -27.38
N VAL A 344 6.32 6.02 -28.38
CA VAL A 344 5.83 6.06 -29.77
C VAL A 344 5.65 4.65 -30.32
N ALA A 345 6.64 3.77 -30.12
CA ALA A 345 6.59 2.40 -30.60
C ALA A 345 5.44 1.60 -29.96
N HIS A 346 5.28 1.69 -28.64
CA HIS A 346 4.19 1.02 -27.94
C HIS A 346 2.83 1.57 -28.32
N ASN A 347 2.70 2.89 -28.52
CA ASN A 347 1.44 3.49 -28.97
C ASN A 347 1.06 3.01 -30.37
N ALA A 348 2.02 2.92 -31.30
CA ALA A 348 1.76 2.36 -32.63
C ALA A 348 1.31 0.90 -32.55
N ALA A 349 1.92 0.08 -31.68
CA ALA A 349 1.50 -1.29 -31.44
C ALA A 349 0.09 -1.36 -30.83
N ALA A 350 -0.25 -0.46 -29.90
CA ALA A 350 -1.57 -0.39 -29.30
C ALA A 350 -2.67 -0.02 -30.31
N GLU A 351 -2.41 0.94 -31.20
CA GLU A 351 -3.35 1.29 -32.27
C GLU A 351 -3.52 0.15 -33.29
N ALA A 352 -2.43 -0.53 -33.65
CA ALA A 352 -2.49 -1.73 -34.49
C ALA A 352 -3.28 -2.87 -33.81
N ALA A 353 -3.11 -3.05 -32.49
CA ALA A 353 -3.85 -4.05 -31.71
C ALA A 353 -5.35 -3.74 -31.66
N LYS A 354 -5.75 -2.49 -31.43
CA LYS A 354 -7.16 -2.07 -31.49
C LYS A 354 -7.75 -2.27 -32.88
N ALA A 355 -7.03 -1.87 -33.93
CA ALA A 355 -7.48 -2.06 -35.32
C ALA A 355 -7.62 -3.55 -35.69
N LYS A 356 -6.75 -4.41 -35.13
CA LYS A 356 -6.88 -5.86 -35.27
C LYS A 356 -8.10 -6.37 -34.51
N ARG A 357 -8.29 -5.96 -33.25
CA ARG A 357 -9.44 -6.39 -32.44
C ARG A 357 -10.78 -6.00 -33.07
N LEU A 358 -10.89 -4.79 -33.61
CA LEU A 358 -12.09 -4.33 -34.32
C LEU A 358 -12.44 -5.17 -35.55
N LYS A 359 -11.45 -5.76 -36.22
CA LYS A 359 -11.70 -6.68 -37.35
C LYS A 359 -12.22 -8.05 -36.90
N GLU A 360 -11.83 -8.50 -35.72
CA GLU A 360 -12.24 -9.78 -35.14
C GLU A 360 -13.58 -9.67 -34.43
N GLU A 361 -13.82 -8.54 -33.77
CA GLU A 361 -15.04 -8.22 -33.04
C GLU A 361 -15.54 -6.83 -33.48
N PRO A 362 -16.43 -6.75 -34.49
CA PRO A 362 -16.92 -5.49 -35.05
C PRO A 362 -17.64 -4.58 -34.06
N THR A 363 -18.12 -5.09 -32.93
CA THR A 363 -18.78 -4.28 -31.89
C THR A 363 -17.80 -3.66 -30.90
N PHE A 364 -16.49 -3.94 -31.01
CA PHE A 364 -15.48 -3.57 -30.02
C PHE A 364 -15.41 -2.07 -29.73
N ASP A 365 -15.59 -1.21 -30.72
CA ASP A 365 -15.54 0.26 -30.57
C ASP A 365 -16.88 0.88 -30.11
N GLU A 366 -17.95 0.10 -30.11
CA GLU A 366 -19.29 0.52 -29.70
C GLU A 366 -19.55 0.33 -28.19
N ARG A 367 -18.64 -0.35 -27.48
CA ARG A 367 -18.78 -0.71 -26.06
C ARG A 367 -17.46 -0.60 -25.30
N ASN A 368 -17.54 -0.72 -23.98
CA ASN A 368 -16.34 -0.89 -23.15
C ASN A 368 -15.66 -2.25 -23.43
N PRO A 369 -14.32 -2.33 -23.42
CA PRO A 369 -13.59 -3.59 -23.56
C PRO A 369 -13.98 -4.61 -22.49
N THR A 370 -14.24 -5.85 -22.91
CA THR A 370 -14.42 -6.99 -22.00
C THR A 370 -13.07 -7.53 -21.52
N ALA A 371 -13.09 -8.45 -20.55
CA ALA A 371 -11.89 -9.16 -20.14
C ALA A 371 -11.21 -9.93 -21.29
N GLU A 372 -12.00 -10.45 -22.24
CA GLU A 372 -11.50 -11.14 -23.43
C GLU A 372 -10.84 -10.16 -24.41
N ASP A 373 -11.43 -8.98 -24.60
CA ASP A 373 -10.82 -7.93 -25.42
C ASP A 373 -9.47 -7.51 -24.84
N GLU A 374 -9.41 -7.26 -23.53
CA GLU A 374 -8.17 -6.88 -22.85
C GLU A 374 -7.11 -8.00 -22.93
N ALA A 375 -7.51 -9.27 -22.79
CA ALA A 375 -6.61 -10.40 -22.98
C ALA A 375 -6.03 -10.44 -24.41
N ALA A 376 -6.86 -10.25 -25.43
CA ALA A 376 -6.41 -10.20 -26.84
C ALA A 376 -5.48 -9.00 -27.10
N LEU A 377 -5.83 -7.82 -26.60
CA LEU A 377 -5.02 -6.61 -26.73
C LEU A 377 -3.65 -6.75 -26.07
N ARG A 378 -3.58 -7.37 -24.87
CA ARG A 378 -2.31 -7.71 -24.21
C ARG A 378 -1.47 -8.65 -25.06
N GLU A 379 -2.10 -9.65 -25.66
CA GLU A 379 -1.40 -10.61 -26.51
C GLU A 379 -0.81 -9.94 -27.76
N TYR A 380 -1.58 -9.05 -28.40
CA TYR A 380 -1.15 -8.31 -29.60
C TYR A 380 -0.06 -7.28 -29.31
N THR A 381 -0.03 -6.72 -28.11
CA THR A 381 0.97 -5.72 -27.69
C THR A 381 2.15 -6.31 -26.93
N ARG A 382 2.14 -7.61 -26.62
CA ARG A 382 3.11 -8.27 -25.72
C ARG A 382 4.56 -7.94 -26.05
N THR A 383 5.00 -8.14 -27.29
CA THR A 383 6.39 -7.90 -27.68
C THR A 383 6.81 -6.45 -27.51
N ALA A 384 5.96 -5.49 -27.90
CA ALA A 384 6.24 -4.07 -27.76
C ALA A 384 6.29 -3.66 -26.28
N PHE A 385 5.36 -4.16 -25.47
CA PHE A 385 5.30 -3.90 -24.04
C PHE A 385 6.51 -4.48 -23.31
N GLU A 386 6.85 -5.76 -23.54
CA GLU A 386 8.02 -6.41 -22.94
C GLU A 386 9.34 -5.70 -23.29
N SER A 387 9.46 -5.20 -24.53
CA SER A 387 10.63 -4.39 -24.93
C SER A 387 10.75 -3.12 -24.10
N ALA A 388 9.65 -2.37 -23.94
CA ALA A 388 9.62 -1.15 -23.14
C ALA A 388 9.90 -1.44 -21.64
N MET A 389 9.37 -2.55 -21.11
CA MET A 389 9.56 -2.94 -19.70
C MET A 389 11.01 -3.26 -19.33
N ARG A 390 11.90 -3.53 -20.29
CA ARG A 390 13.34 -3.69 -20.02
C ARG A 390 14.04 -2.37 -19.64
N ARG A 391 13.45 -1.22 -20.00
CA ARG A 391 14.00 0.12 -19.80
C ARG A 391 13.07 1.04 -19.02
N VAL A 392 11.98 0.50 -18.49
CA VAL A 392 11.00 1.27 -17.72
C VAL A 392 11.62 1.75 -16.41
N ASN A 393 11.40 3.02 -16.09
CA ASN A 393 11.71 3.54 -14.78
C ASN A 393 10.60 3.14 -13.79
N LYS A 394 10.92 2.21 -12.88
CA LYS A 394 9.97 1.70 -11.88
C LYS A 394 9.91 2.57 -10.62
N TYR A 395 10.84 3.51 -10.43
CA TYR A 395 10.95 4.27 -9.17
C TYR A 395 11.06 3.37 -7.91
N THR A 396 11.66 2.18 -8.06
CA THR A 396 11.64 1.09 -7.07
C THR A 396 12.03 1.57 -5.68
N THR A 397 13.17 2.25 -5.54
CA THR A 397 13.69 2.70 -4.25
C THR A 397 12.80 3.78 -3.64
N THR A 398 12.30 4.71 -4.47
CA THR A 398 11.37 5.75 -4.03
C THR A 398 10.04 5.18 -3.54
N LEU A 399 9.49 4.18 -4.24
CA LEU A 399 8.24 3.53 -3.83
C LEU A 399 8.41 2.78 -2.49
N HIS A 400 9.56 2.12 -2.28
CA HIS A 400 9.89 1.50 -0.99
C HIS A 400 10.07 2.53 0.13
N ALA A 401 10.71 3.67 -0.15
CA ALA A 401 10.87 4.75 0.83
C ALA A 401 9.50 5.36 1.20
N LEU A 402 8.61 5.54 0.22
CA LEU A 402 7.25 6.00 0.47
C LEU A 402 6.44 5.00 1.29
N ASN A 403 6.49 3.71 0.92
CA ASN A 403 5.82 2.65 1.67
C ASN A 403 6.30 2.61 3.12
N SER A 404 7.62 2.73 3.32
CA SER A 404 8.21 2.78 4.66
C SER A 404 7.72 3.98 5.49
N ALA A 405 7.64 5.16 4.87
CA ALA A 405 7.06 6.34 5.49
C ALA A 405 5.62 6.09 5.98
N ILE A 406 4.79 5.44 5.14
CA ILE A 406 3.39 5.13 5.49
C ILE A 406 3.33 4.12 6.64
N VAL A 407 4.13 3.04 6.57
CA VAL A 407 4.17 2.01 7.63
C VAL A 407 4.49 2.66 8.98
N LYS A 408 5.50 3.53 9.05
CA LYS A 408 5.88 4.24 10.28
C LYS A 408 4.81 5.25 10.71
N LEU A 409 4.36 6.13 9.82
CA LEU A 409 3.44 7.22 10.16
C LEU A 409 2.01 6.77 10.48
N SER A 410 1.58 5.62 9.96
CA SER A 410 0.28 5.02 10.29
C SER A 410 0.11 4.78 11.80
N LYS A 411 1.22 4.54 12.52
CA LYS A 411 1.24 4.29 13.96
C LYS A 411 0.78 5.50 14.77
N LEU A 412 1.10 6.70 14.28
CA LEU A 412 0.70 7.97 14.89
C LEU A 412 -0.72 8.41 14.50
N THR A 413 -1.29 7.83 13.44
CA THR A 413 -2.56 8.29 12.89
C THR A 413 -3.71 7.82 13.78
N VAL A 414 -4.61 8.74 14.13
CA VAL A 414 -5.80 8.44 14.92
C VAL A 414 -6.85 7.80 14.01
N ALA A 415 -7.29 6.60 14.37
CA ALA A 415 -8.30 5.88 13.61
C ALA A 415 -9.60 6.70 13.54
N SER A 416 -10.04 6.95 12.31
CA SER A 416 -11.22 7.76 11.98
C SER A 416 -11.76 7.31 10.62
N THR A 417 -13.01 7.66 10.32
CA THR A 417 -13.56 7.44 8.98
C THR A 417 -12.86 8.35 7.98
N VAL A 418 -12.43 7.78 6.85
CA VAL A 418 -11.82 8.52 5.73
C VAL A 418 -12.65 8.30 4.47
N TYR A 419 -12.55 9.25 3.55
CA TYR A 419 -13.35 9.30 2.34
C TYR A 419 -12.45 9.37 1.12
N ARG A 420 -12.87 8.69 0.05
CA ARG A 420 -12.21 8.79 -1.25
C ARG A 420 -13.25 8.96 -2.34
N GLY A 421 -13.16 10.09 -3.05
CA GLY A 421 -13.93 10.31 -4.26
C GLY A 421 -13.36 9.53 -5.44
N VAL A 422 -14.24 8.91 -6.22
CA VAL A 422 -13.93 8.19 -7.44
C VAL A 422 -14.85 8.72 -8.54
N HIS A 423 -14.25 9.06 -9.69
CA HIS A 423 -14.97 9.56 -10.85
C HIS A 423 -14.31 9.06 -12.14
N ASP A 424 -15.06 9.09 -13.24
CA ASP A 424 -14.69 8.64 -14.57
C ASP A 424 -14.36 7.15 -14.72
N PHE A 425 -14.59 6.36 -13.66
CA PHE A 425 -14.28 4.93 -13.61
C PHE A 425 -15.47 4.11 -13.13
N THR A 426 -15.62 2.94 -13.74
CA THR A 426 -16.58 1.92 -13.33
C THR A 426 -15.89 0.91 -12.42
N LEU A 427 -16.52 0.57 -11.29
CA LEU A 427 -16.05 -0.53 -10.43
C LEU A 427 -16.38 -1.88 -11.06
N PRO A 428 -15.46 -2.85 -11.10
CA PRO A 428 -15.71 -4.16 -11.70
C PRO A 428 -16.81 -4.95 -10.98
N ASP A 429 -17.40 -5.93 -11.68
CA ASP A 429 -18.47 -6.79 -11.16
C ASP A 429 -18.19 -7.41 -9.80
N LYS A 430 -16.92 -7.75 -9.50
CA LYS A 430 -16.53 -8.32 -8.20
C LYS A 430 -16.72 -7.38 -7.00
N PHE A 431 -16.95 -6.08 -7.20
CA PHE A 431 -17.35 -5.15 -6.14
C PHE A 431 -18.84 -5.25 -5.80
N TRP A 432 -19.63 -5.92 -6.64
CA TRP A 432 -21.09 -5.95 -6.57
C TRP A 432 -21.63 -7.37 -6.37
N THR A 433 -21.02 -8.33 -7.07
CA THR A 433 -21.38 -9.74 -7.02
C THR A 433 -20.45 -10.48 -6.05
N PRO A 434 -20.98 -11.06 -4.95
CA PRO A 434 -20.17 -11.85 -4.04
C PRO A 434 -19.54 -13.05 -4.75
N ASN A 435 -18.30 -13.36 -4.41
CA ASN A 435 -17.65 -14.59 -4.85
C ASN A 435 -18.20 -15.82 -4.09
N ARG A 436 -17.66 -17.01 -4.36
CA ARG A 436 -18.06 -18.27 -3.69
C ARG A 436 -17.92 -18.26 -2.15
N TYR A 437 -17.18 -17.30 -1.60
CA TYR A 437 -16.98 -17.10 -0.16
C TYR A 437 -17.82 -15.95 0.40
N ASN A 438 -18.77 -15.44 -0.39
CA ASN A 438 -19.62 -14.30 -0.06
C ASN A 438 -18.85 -12.97 0.18
N VAL A 439 -17.71 -12.81 -0.49
CA VAL A 439 -16.87 -11.60 -0.41
C VAL A 439 -16.97 -10.80 -1.70
N ARG A 440 -17.02 -9.47 -1.57
CA ARG A 440 -17.01 -8.49 -2.67
C ARG A 440 -15.86 -7.51 -2.50
N GLY A 441 -15.17 -7.18 -3.58
CA GLY A 441 -14.13 -6.15 -3.61
C GLY A 441 -12.87 -6.56 -4.37
N GLY A 442 -11.71 -6.06 -3.96
CA GLY A 442 -10.44 -6.32 -4.62
C GLY A 442 -9.25 -5.57 -4.02
N ILE A 443 -8.05 -5.80 -4.56
CA ILE A 443 -6.80 -5.18 -4.11
C ILE A 443 -6.42 -3.99 -5.02
N ASP A 444 -6.33 -2.75 -4.50
CA ASP A 444 -5.76 -1.63 -5.28
C ASP A 444 -4.23 -1.76 -5.27
N GLY A 445 -3.64 -1.90 -6.46
CA GLY A 445 -2.18 -2.03 -6.61
C GLY A 445 -1.42 -0.76 -6.26
N ALA A 446 -2.06 0.41 -6.34
CA ALA A 446 -1.43 1.70 -6.09
C ALA A 446 -1.62 2.20 -4.66
N PHE A 447 -0.90 3.26 -4.31
CA PHE A 447 -1.18 4.01 -3.09
C PHE A 447 -2.57 4.63 -3.17
N MET A 448 -3.30 4.58 -2.06
CA MET A 448 -4.67 5.07 -2.00
C MET A 448 -4.75 6.32 -1.12
N SER A 449 -4.85 7.46 -1.80
CA SER A 449 -5.09 8.76 -1.16
C SER A 449 -6.54 8.88 -0.70
N THR A 450 -6.73 9.34 0.54
CA THR A 450 -8.04 9.58 1.15
C THR A 450 -8.01 10.88 1.95
N THR A 451 -9.17 11.41 2.30
CA THR A 451 -9.29 12.63 3.11
C THR A 451 -10.21 12.41 4.30
N LEU A 452 -9.97 13.15 5.39
CA LEU A 452 -10.88 13.23 6.53
C LEU A 452 -12.10 14.10 6.24
N ASP A 453 -12.05 14.93 5.20
CA ASP A 453 -13.14 15.83 4.83
C ASP A 453 -14.05 15.20 3.76
N ARG A 454 -15.25 14.81 4.17
CA ARG A 454 -16.26 14.22 3.30
C ARG A 454 -16.66 15.15 2.15
N GLU A 455 -16.74 16.45 2.38
CA GLU A 455 -17.12 17.41 1.33
C GLU A 455 -16.04 17.51 0.26
N THR A 456 -14.76 17.52 0.65
CA THR A 456 -13.63 17.43 -0.28
C THR A 456 -13.72 16.19 -1.17
N ALA A 457 -14.06 15.01 -0.61
CA ALA A 457 -14.23 13.78 -1.40
C ALA A 457 -15.42 13.87 -2.38
N ILE A 458 -16.53 14.47 -1.96
CA ILE A 458 -17.72 14.70 -2.82
C ILE A 458 -17.39 15.65 -3.96
N ASN A 459 -16.76 16.78 -3.66
CA ASN A 459 -16.36 17.77 -4.67
C ASN A 459 -15.41 17.16 -5.70
N TYR A 460 -14.49 16.31 -5.24
CA TYR A 460 -13.61 15.56 -6.12
C TYR A 460 -14.40 14.59 -7.03
N ALA A 461 -15.28 13.77 -6.47
CA ALA A 461 -16.09 12.82 -7.24
C ALA A 461 -17.02 13.51 -8.26
N GLN A 462 -17.58 14.67 -7.91
CA GLN A 462 -18.47 15.44 -8.79
C GLN A 462 -17.74 16.17 -9.92
N SER A 463 -16.41 16.25 -9.88
CA SER A 463 -15.61 16.91 -10.92
C SER A 463 -15.47 16.08 -12.21
N GLY A 464 -15.82 14.79 -12.16
CA GLY A 464 -15.82 13.90 -13.33
C GLY A 464 -17.07 14.01 -14.19
N LYS A 465 -17.10 13.22 -15.26
CA LYS A 465 -18.20 13.14 -16.23
C LYS A 465 -19.19 12.02 -15.91
N THR A 466 -18.77 11.04 -15.12
CA THR A 466 -19.60 9.89 -14.73
C THR A 466 -20.27 10.14 -13.38
N ALA A 467 -21.21 9.28 -13.04
CA ALA A 467 -21.90 9.37 -11.78
C ALA A 467 -20.91 9.19 -10.58
N PRO A 468 -20.96 10.07 -9.57
CA PRO A 468 -19.94 10.15 -8.53
C PRO A 468 -20.04 9.00 -7.52
N ILE A 469 -18.91 8.39 -7.21
CA ILE A 469 -18.78 7.32 -6.21
C ILE A 469 -17.89 7.79 -5.06
N ILE A 470 -18.29 7.51 -3.82
CA ILE A 470 -17.47 7.73 -2.62
C ILE A 470 -17.21 6.40 -1.94
N PHE A 471 -15.95 6.10 -1.68
CA PHE A 471 -15.59 5.10 -0.68
C PHE A 471 -15.61 5.74 0.69
N GLU A 472 -16.48 5.22 1.55
CA GLU A 472 -16.52 5.53 2.98
C GLU A 472 -15.81 4.39 3.72
N ILE A 473 -14.70 4.72 4.36
CA ILE A 473 -13.75 3.75 4.88
C ILE A 473 -13.58 3.97 6.38
N GLN A 474 -13.96 2.99 7.18
CA GLN A 474 -13.70 3.00 8.61
C GLN A 474 -12.31 2.42 8.89
N GLN A 475 -11.38 3.26 9.37
CA GLN A 475 -10.08 2.79 9.84
C GLN A 475 -10.22 1.94 11.11
N GLY A 476 -9.40 0.90 11.20
CA GLY A 476 -9.42 -0.07 12.31
C GLY A 476 -8.24 0.08 13.27
N MET A 477 -8.14 -0.85 14.21
CA MET A 477 -6.99 -0.96 15.13
C MET A 477 -5.68 -1.22 14.37
N ILE A 478 -5.76 -2.04 13.32
CA ILE A 478 -4.64 -2.50 12.52
C ILE A 478 -4.57 -1.71 11.20
N ASP A 479 -5.70 -1.61 10.51
CA ASP A 479 -5.80 -0.99 9.18
C ASP A 479 -5.94 0.53 9.28
N ARG A 480 -4.78 1.21 9.39
CA ARG A 480 -4.67 2.67 9.45
C ARG A 480 -3.79 3.19 8.31
N GLY A 481 -4.23 4.28 7.69
CA GLY A 481 -3.42 5.05 6.76
C GLY A 481 -2.48 5.98 7.53
N ALA A 482 -1.53 6.59 6.81
CA ALA A 482 -0.63 7.59 7.35
C ALA A 482 -1.15 9.01 7.09
N ASP A 483 -1.25 9.82 8.14
CA ASP A 483 -1.35 11.27 7.99
C ASP A 483 -0.01 11.84 7.49
N ILE A 484 0.00 12.26 6.23
CA ILE A 484 1.16 12.86 5.57
C ILE A 484 0.99 14.36 5.32
N SER A 485 -0.04 14.98 5.92
CA SER A 485 -0.39 16.39 5.69
C SER A 485 0.77 17.34 6.01
N PHE A 486 1.58 17.02 7.03
CA PHE A 486 2.72 17.85 7.42
C PHE A 486 3.87 17.85 6.40
N LEU A 487 3.92 16.82 5.56
CA LEU A 487 4.85 16.68 4.44
C LEU A 487 4.22 17.18 3.14
N SER A 488 2.90 17.21 3.03
CA SER A 488 2.22 17.49 1.76
C SER A 488 2.64 18.81 1.09
N GLN A 489 2.70 18.77 -0.24
CA GLN A 489 2.79 19.97 -1.07
C GLN A 489 1.45 20.71 -1.18
N TYR A 490 0.36 20.07 -0.77
CA TYR A 490 -0.99 20.62 -0.64
C TYR A 490 -1.54 20.34 0.78
N PRO A 491 -1.01 20.97 1.84
CA PRO A 491 -1.36 20.64 3.24
C PRO A 491 -2.86 20.76 3.58
N PHE A 492 -3.61 21.53 2.79
CA PHE A 492 -5.04 21.73 2.97
C PHE A 492 -5.87 20.48 2.66
N GLU A 493 -5.35 19.50 1.91
CA GLU A 493 -6.07 18.27 1.56
C GLU A 493 -6.26 17.31 2.75
N LYS A 494 -5.48 17.50 3.82
CA LYS A 494 -5.47 16.64 5.02
C LYS A 494 -5.41 15.15 4.65
N GLU A 495 -4.44 14.82 3.81
CA GLU A 495 -4.33 13.51 3.17
C GLU A 495 -3.97 12.41 4.16
N ILE A 496 -4.80 11.37 4.20
CA ILE A 496 -4.51 10.08 4.82
C ILE A 496 -4.18 9.09 3.70
N LEU A 497 -2.95 8.60 3.68
CA LEU A 497 -2.43 7.76 2.61
C LEU A 497 -2.31 6.30 3.05
N PHE A 498 -2.86 5.38 2.26
CA PHE A 498 -2.66 3.94 2.45
C PHE A 498 -1.58 3.39 1.52
N ASN A 499 -0.93 2.33 1.98
CA ASN A 499 0.12 1.61 1.27
C ASN A 499 -0.42 0.96 -0.02
N PRO A 500 0.44 0.62 -1.00
CA PRO A 500 -0.02 -0.10 -2.18
C PRO A 500 -0.47 -1.49 -1.77
N LEU A 501 -1.19 -2.16 -2.67
CA LEU A 501 -1.78 -3.47 -2.40
C LEU A 501 -2.79 -3.43 -1.26
N THR A 502 -3.54 -2.34 -1.14
CA THR A 502 -4.59 -2.22 -0.12
C THR A 502 -5.81 -3.04 -0.53
N GLY A 503 -6.23 -3.97 0.34
CA GLY A 503 -7.44 -4.76 0.13
C GLY A 503 -8.70 -3.98 0.48
N LEU A 504 -9.66 -3.96 -0.44
CA LEU A 504 -10.95 -3.29 -0.33
C LEU A 504 -12.03 -4.37 -0.30
N GLU A 505 -12.81 -4.42 0.79
CA GLU A 505 -13.96 -5.29 0.92
C GLU A 505 -15.25 -4.47 1.04
N VAL A 506 -16.19 -4.67 0.12
CA VAL A 506 -17.46 -3.94 0.11
C VAL A 506 -18.41 -4.52 1.15
N ARG A 507 -18.74 -3.72 2.16
CA ARG A 507 -19.70 -4.06 3.22
C ARG A 507 -21.13 -3.75 2.81
N GLY A 508 -21.33 -2.59 2.22
CA GLY A 508 -22.63 -2.12 1.80
C GLY A 508 -22.49 -1.00 0.77
N SER A 509 -23.62 -0.60 0.21
CA SER A 509 -23.71 0.61 -0.57
C SER A 509 -25.06 1.27 -0.36
N ARG A 510 -25.09 2.59 -0.48
CA ARG A 510 -26.30 3.40 -0.34
C ARG A 510 -26.19 4.62 -1.26
N VAL A 511 -27.33 5.12 -1.69
CA VAL A 511 -27.41 6.34 -2.51
C VAL A 511 -27.76 7.50 -1.59
N GLU A 512 -26.96 8.57 -1.65
CA GLU A 512 -27.23 9.83 -0.95
C GLU A 512 -27.26 10.97 -1.97
N GLY A 513 -28.46 11.46 -2.28
CA GLY A 513 -28.65 12.44 -3.36
C GLY A 513 -28.14 11.91 -4.70
N PRO A 514 -27.26 12.63 -5.42
CA PRO A 514 -26.69 12.15 -6.69
C PRO A 514 -25.47 11.23 -6.52
N VAL A 515 -25.08 10.87 -5.30
CA VAL A 515 -23.81 10.19 -5.00
C VAL A 515 -24.05 8.75 -4.54
N LEU A 516 -23.29 7.80 -5.08
CA LEU A 516 -23.23 6.43 -4.57
C LEU A 516 -22.16 6.33 -3.50
N ILE A 517 -22.56 6.05 -2.26
CA ILE A 517 -21.65 5.73 -1.17
C ILE A 517 -21.45 4.21 -1.14
N VAL A 518 -20.19 3.79 -1.18
CA VAL A 518 -19.78 2.38 -1.00
C VAL A 518 -19.04 2.29 0.32
N GLU A 519 -19.60 1.53 1.25
CA GLU A 519 -18.98 1.27 2.54
C GLU A 519 -17.93 0.18 2.38
N VAL A 520 -16.68 0.52 2.68
CA VAL A 520 -15.54 -0.35 2.43
C VAL A 520 -14.79 -0.62 3.71
N LYS A 521 -14.54 -1.90 3.99
CA LYS A 521 -13.56 -2.32 4.98
C LYS A 521 -12.20 -2.46 4.30
N LEU A 522 -11.16 -1.93 4.92
CA LEU A 522 -9.79 -2.08 4.45
C LEU A 522 -9.03 -3.22 5.13
N SER A 523 -8.09 -3.76 4.38
CA SER A 523 -7.01 -4.61 4.86
C SER A 523 -5.68 -4.08 4.32
N VAL A 524 -4.81 -3.60 5.19
CA VAL A 524 -3.43 -3.23 4.81
C VAL A 524 -2.54 -4.46 4.82
N ASN A 525 -1.54 -4.50 3.94
CA ASN A 525 -0.58 -5.60 3.98
C ASN A 525 0.33 -5.51 5.22
N LEU A 526 0.12 -6.39 6.19
CA LEU A 526 0.91 -6.46 7.43
C LEU A 526 2.33 -6.98 7.25
N THR A 527 2.64 -7.55 6.08
CA THR A 527 4.02 -7.92 5.70
C THR A 527 4.76 -6.76 5.04
N SER A 528 4.14 -5.59 4.86
CA SER A 528 4.83 -4.39 4.40
C SER A 528 5.93 -4.00 5.37
N LEU A 529 7.17 -4.09 4.90
CA LEU A 529 8.36 -3.76 5.65
C LEU A 529 8.75 -2.28 5.46
N THR A 530 9.45 -1.75 6.45
CA THR A 530 10.21 -0.50 6.33
C THR A 530 11.39 -0.67 5.37
N ILE A 531 11.88 0.42 4.77
CA ILE A 531 12.94 0.35 3.77
C ILE A 531 14.23 -0.21 4.37
N GLU A 532 14.54 0.10 5.63
CA GLU A 532 15.69 -0.44 6.35
C GLU A 532 15.54 -1.95 6.56
N GLN A 533 14.33 -2.43 6.84
CA GLN A 533 14.05 -3.87 6.95
C GLN A 533 14.18 -4.58 5.60
N VAL A 534 13.74 -3.96 4.50
CA VAL A 534 13.90 -4.54 3.15
C VAL A 534 15.38 -4.63 2.79
N ILE A 535 16.14 -3.55 2.98
CA ILE A 535 17.59 -3.51 2.74
C ILE A 535 18.33 -4.49 3.66
N GLY A 536 17.88 -4.64 4.91
CA GLY A 536 18.47 -5.51 5.91
C GLY A 536 18.14 -7.00 5.79
N LYS A 537 17.27 -7.41 4.85
CA LYS A 537 16.80 -8.81 4.75
C LYS A 537 17.94 -9.81 4.65
N ARG A 538 18.95 -9.55 3.82
CA ARG A 538 20.07 -10.47 3.59
C ARG A 538 20.96 -10.58 4.83
N LYS A 539 21.28 -9.46 5.48
CA LYS A 539 21.99 -9.47 6.77
C LYS A 539 21.17 -10.21 7.84
N LYS A 540 19.87 -9.99 7.89
CA LYS A 540 18.98 -10.66 8.83
C LYS A 540 18.91 -12.16 8.60
N MET A 541 18.87 -12.62 7.34
CA MET A 541 18.95 -14.04 7.02
C MET A 541 20.23 -14.68 7.57
N LEU A 542 21.38 -14.01 7.43
CA LEU A 542 22.65 -14.47 8.01
C LEU A 542 22.58 -14.49 9.54
N GLN A 543 22.05 -13.44 10.17
CA GLN A 543 21.80 -13.40 11.61
C GLN A 543 20.91 -14.54 12.10
N ASP A 544 19.85 -14.85 11.36
CA ASP A 544 18.93 -15.94 11.68
C ASP A 544 19.63 -17.32 11.55
N MET A 545 20.57 -17.45 10.60
CA MET A 545 21.40 -18.65 10.44
C MET A 545 22.35 -18.89 11.62
N VAL A 546 22.88 -17.82 12.25
CA VAL A 546 23.72 -17.93 13.45
C VAL A 546 23.03 -18.72 14.55
N PHE A 547 21.73 -18.52 14.77
CA PHE A 547 20.98 -19.29 15.79
C PHE A 547 20.95 -20.79 15.49
N GLY A 548 20.88 -21.16 14.21
CA GLY A 548 20.99 -22.56 13.77
C GLY A 548 22.38 -23.12 14.07
N LEU A 549 23.43 -22.40 13.70
CA LEU A 549 24.82 -22.78 13.97
C LEU A 549 25.09 -22.91 15.48
N GLU A 550 24.58 -21.99 16.30
CA GLU A 550 24.67 -22.09 17.76
C GLU A 550 24.02 -23.39 18.29
N ALA A 551 22.87 -23.77 17.73
CA ALA A 551 22.20 -25.01 18.11
C ALA A 551 23.04 -26.24 17.73
N GLU A 552 23.71 -26.21 16.57
CA GLU A 552 24.63 -27.26 16.14
C GLU A 552 25.87 -27.34 17.05
N VAL A 553 26.48 -26.20 17.38
CA VAL A 553 27.61 -26.13 18.32
C VAL A 553 27.20 -26.69 19.69
N ARG A 554 26.02 -26.32 20.20
CA ARG A 554 25.47 -26.90 21.44
C ARG A 554 25.32 -28.41 21.35
N GLN A 555 24.80 -28.92 20.23
CA GLN A 555 24.59 -30.36 20.04
C GLN A 555 25.92 -31.11 19.91
N ALA A 556 26.92 -30.54 19.24
CA ALA A 556 28.26 -31.10 19.12
C ALA A 556 28.94 -31.19 20.49
N LEU A 557 28.92 -30.12 21.29
CA LEU A 557 29.44 -30.12 22.65
C LEU A 557 28.79 -31.18 23.55
N ARG A 558 27.48 -31.39 23.40
CA ARG A 558 26.75 -32.45 24.13
C ARG A 558 27.21 -33.84 23.69
N THR A 559 27.35 -34.05 22.39
CA THR A 559 27.72 -35.36 21.81
C THR A 559 29.14 -35.76 22.21
N GLU A 560 30.07 -34.80 22.25
CA GLU A 560 31.46 -35.00 22.68
C GLU A 560 31.62 -35.10 24.21
N GLY A 561 30.53 -34.97 24.99
CA GLY A 561 30.58 -34.97 26.45
C GLY A 561 31.25 -33.74 27.07
N LEU A 562 31.40 -32.65 26.30
CA LEU A 562 32.05 -31.41 26.71
C LEU A 562 31.06 -30.34 27.20
N ALA A 563 29.76 -30.59 27.06
CA ALA A 563 28.71 -29.64 27.45
C ALA A 563 28.64 -29.43 28.96
N THR A 564 29.04 -28.23 29.40
CA THR A 564 28.74 -27.69 30.74
C THR A 564 27.99 -26.37 30.57
N ALA A 565 27.16 -25.97 31.53
CA ALA A 565 26.40 -24.71 31.43
C ALA A 565 27.32 -23.49 31.20
N TYR A 566 28.42 -23.39 31.96
CA TYR A 566 29.38 -22.30 31.84
C TYR A 566 30.27 -22.42 30.59
N GLY A 567 30.79 -23.61 30.28
CA GLY A 567 31.67 -23.82 29.13
C GLY A 567 30.95 -23.65 27.80
N THR A 568 29.70 -24.12 27.70
CA THR A 568 28.88 -23.98 26.48
C THR A 568 28.59 -22.50 26.21
N GLU A 569 28.17 -21.74 27.22
CA GLU A 569 27.87 -20.33 27.02
C GLU A 569 29.11 -19.50 26.68
N ARG A 570 30.27 -19.85 27.25
CA ARG A 570 31.54 -19.21 26.90
C ARG A 570 31.91 -19.47 25.43
N VAL A 571 31.81 -20.72 24.96
CA VAL A 571 32.11 -21.07 23.56
C VAL A 571 31.16 -20.37 22.59
N LEU A 572 29.86 -20.35 22.90
CA LEU A 572 28.88 -19.63 22.08
C LEU A 572 29.11 -18.12 22.11
N GLY A 573 29.56 -17.57 23.24
CA GLY A 573 29.93 -16.16 23.36
C GLY A 573 31.14 -15.79 22.49
N GLU A 574 32.17 -16.65 22.43
CA GLU A 574 33.33 -16.48 21.54
C GLU A 574 32.87 -16.61 20.07
N PHE A 575 32.12 -17.65 19.73
CA PHE A 575 31.55 -17.84 18.39
C PHE A 575 30.73 -16.65 17.90
N ARG A 576 29.80 -16.14 18.73
CA ARG A 576 29.01 -14.95 18.37
C ARG A 576 29.88 -13.72 18.14
N LYS A 577 30.94 -13.57 18.92
CA LYS A 577 31.82 -12.41 18.82
C LYS A 577 32.59 -12.47 17.50
N ASP A 578 33.16 -13.63 17.16
CA ASP A 578 33.89 -13.84 15.92
C ASP A 578 32.95 -13.59 14.73
N VAL A 579 31.74 -14.17 14.76
CA VAL A 579 30.74 -13.98 13.71
C VAL A 579 30.28 -12.53 13.55
N GLU A 580 30.17 -11.78 14.65
CA GLU A 580 29.78 -10.36 14.60
C GLU A 580 30.92 -9.45 14.12
N GLU A 581 32.18 -9.79 14.42
CA GLU A 581 33.35 -9.02 13.98
C GLU A 581 33.66 -9.25 12.50
N ASP A 582 33.45 -10.47 11.99
CA ASP A 582 33.80 -10.86 10.63
C ASP A 582 32.58 -10.89 9.69
N GLU A 583 31.73 -11.92 9.77
CA GLU A 583 30.69 -12.20 8.78
C GLU A 583 29.47 -11.28 8.89
N LEU A 584 29.15 -10.79 10.09
CA LEU A 584 28.04 -9.86 10.35
C LEU A 584 28.50 -8.41 10.62
N GLY A 585 29.81 -8.15 10.59
CA GLY A 585 30.40 -6.85 10.93
C GLY A 585 30.12 -5.73 9.93
N HIS A 586 29.67 -6.07 8.73
CA HIS A 586 29.39 -5.08 7.68
C HIS A 586 28.03 -4.41 7.84
N PRO A 587 27.83 -3.19 7.29
CA PRO A 587 26.52 -2.57 7.23
C PRO A 587 25.58 -3.39 6.32
N SER A 588 24.26 -3.34 6.57
CA SER A 588 23.25 -4.15 5.87
C SER A 588 23.35 -4.09 4.34
N GLU A 589 23.70 -2.91 3.82
CA GLU A 589 23.87 -2.59 2.41
C GLU A 589 24.94 -3.44 1.73
N TRP A 590 25.98 -3.86 2.47
CA TRP A 590 27.09 -4.65 1.96
C TRP A 590 26.64 -6.03 1.48
N TYR A 591 25.70 -6.65 2.21
CA TYR A 591 25.17 -7.98 1.91
C TYR A 591 24.24 -8.02 0.69
N ASN A 592 23.86 -6.87 0.15
CA ASN A 592 22.97 -6.80 -1.01
C ASN A 592 23.69 -7.01 -2.35
N GLY A 593 25.02 -7.11 -2.36
CA GLY A 593 25.77 -7.66 -3.50
C GLY A 593 25.79 -9.18 -3.46
N ASP A 594 25.45 -9.85 -4.56
CA ASP A 594 25.39 -11.32 -4.61
C ASP A 594 26.74 -11.98 -4.31
N GLU A 595 27.85 -11.40 -4.79
CA GLU A 595 29.21 -11.86 -4.48
C GLU A 595 29.55 -11.74 -3.00
N ARG A 596 29.12 -10.64 -2.35
CA ARG A 596 29.35 -10.38 -0.93
C ARG A 596 28.51 -11.27 -0.03
N LEU A 597 27.26 -11.51 -0.43
CA LEU A 597 26.42 -12.49 0.25
C LEU A 597 27.02 -13.89 0.14
N ALA A 598 27.49 -14.28 -1.05
CA ALA A 598 28.13 -15.57 -1.25
C ALA A 598 29.42 -15.71 -0.43
N GLU A 599 30.23 -14.66 -0.35
CA GLU A 599 31.43 -14.59 0.50
C GLU A 599 31.07 -14.84 1.97
N ALA A 600 30.10 -14.10 2.52
CA ALA A 600 29.66 -14.30 3.91
C ALA A 600 29.05 -15.68 4.16
N LEU A 601 28.20 -16.17 3.26
CA LEU A 601 27.61 -17.52 3.37
C LEU A 601 28.68 -18.61 3.34
N GLN A 602 29.70 -18.46 2.50
CA GLN A 602 30.77 -19.43 2.40
C GLN A 602 31.53 -19.53 3.72
N VAL A 603 31.94 -18.40 4.30
CA VAL A 603 32.65 -18.38 5.59
C VAL A 603 31.79 -19.03 6.70
N MET A 604 30.52 -18.66 6.81
CA MET A 604 29.61 -19.21 7.83
C MET A 604 29.27 -20.71 7.67
N THR A 605 29.63 -21.33 6.54
CA THR A 605 29.39 -22.77 6.29
C THR A 605 30.66 -23.61 6.22
N ASP A 606 31.82 -22.95 6.03
CA ASP A 606 33.13 -23.60 5.98
C ASP A 606 33.81 -23.68 7.37
N ASP A 607 33.43 -22.82 8.33
CA ASP A 607 33.82 -22.86 9.76
C ASP A 607 32.86 -23.66 10.65
#